data_AF-A0A7C3RJR4-F1
#
_entry.id   AF-A0A7C3RJR4-F1
#
_cell.length_a   1.000
_cell.length_b   1.000
_cell.length_c   1.000
_cell.angle_alpha   90.00
_cell.angle_beta   90.00
_cell.angle_gamma   90.00
#
_symmetry.space_group_name_H-M   'P 1'
#
loop_
_entity.id
_entity.type
_entity.pdbx_description
1 polymer ?
#
loop_
_entity_poly.entity_id
_entity_poly.type
_entity_poly.pdbx_seq_one_letter_code
_entity_poly.pdbx_strand_id
1 'polypeptide(L)' 'MKDILKEIFGKGIISQEVYSKIKGMGSFRNILVHEYIKIDPKKVYKNYKSFLEIIPEISKETLKLI' A
#
# COMPACT_ATOMS: atom_id res chain seq x y z
N MET A 1 -1.05 -6.56 15.71
CA MET A 1 -0.14 -5.85 14.79
C MET A 1 -0.67 -4.43 14.64
N LYS A 2 0.11 -3.41 15.03
CA LYS A 2 -0.28 -2.01 14.82
C LYS A 2 -0.48 -1.75 13.34
N ASP A 3 -1.62 -1.17 12.98
CA ASP A 3 -1.90 -0.76 11.60
C ASP A 3 -1.15 0.55 11.35
N ILE A 4 0.14 0.43 11.00
CA ILE A 4 1.07 1.57 10.78
C ILE A 4 0.45 2.59 9.82
N LEU A 5 -0.30 2.10 8.82
CA LEU A 5 -1.00 2.92 7.85
C LEU A 5 -2.03 3.86 8.52
N LYS A 6 -2.76 3.37 9.52
CA LYS A 6 -3.72 4.16 10.31
C LYS A 6 -3.00 5.18 11.19
N GLU A 7 -1.84 4.84 11.76
CA GLU A 7 -1.05 5.78 12.57
C GLU A 7 -0.49 6.92 11.73
N ILE A 8 0.11 6.65 10.57
CA ILE A 8 0.66 7.70 9.72
C ILE A 8 -0.43 8.60 9.12
N PHE A 9 -1.59 8.04 8.77
CA PHE A 9 -2.75 8.83 8.39
C PHE A 9 -3.25 9.72 9.55
N GLY A 10 -3.39 9.16 10.75
CA GLY A 10 -3.82 9.92 11.93
C GLY A 10 -2.86 11.05 12.32
N LYS A 11 -1.59 10.95 11.91
CA LYS A 11 -0.57 12.02 12.08
C LYS A 11 -0.55 13.04 10.94
N GLY A 12 -1.40 12.89 9.92
CA GLY A 12 -1.42 13.78 8.75
C GLY A 12 -0.22 13.63 7.81
N ILE A 13 0.57 12.56 7.96
CA ILE A 13 1.75 12.27 7.13
C ILE A 13 1.33 11.95 5.70
N ILE A 14 0.19 11.26 5.56
CA ILE A 14 -0.42 10.94 4.28
C ILE A 14 -1.85 11.47 4.21
N SER A 15 -2.30 11.79 3.01
CA SER A 15 -3.66 12.25 2.73
C SER A 15 -4.69 11.11 2.83
N GLN A 16 -5.98 11.47 2.97
CA GLN A 16 -7.09 10.52 2.90
C GLN A 16 -7.13 9.77 1.57
N GLU A 17 -6.70 10.41 0.48
CA GLU A 17 -6.62 9.81 -0.84
C GLU A 17 -5.56 8.70 -0.88
N VAL A 18 -4.33 9.01 -0.45
CA VAL A 18 -3.23 8.03 -0.35
C VAL A 18 -3.58 6.90 0.62
N TYR A 19 -4.14 7.23 1.79
CA TYR A 19 -4.61 6.25 2.76
C TYR A 19 -5.64 5.27 2.16
N SER A 20 -6.64 5.79 1.43
CA SER A 20 -7.69 4.97 0.82
C SER A 20 -7.14 4.04 -0.26
N LYS A 21 -6.23 4.54 -1.10
CA LYS A 21 -5.58 3.75 -2.15
C LYS A 21 -4.71 2.63 -1.55
N ILE A 22 -3.88 2.91 -0.55
CA ILE A 22 -3.03 1.89 0.11
C ILE A 22 -3.87 0.87 0.88
N LYS A 23 -4.96 1.31 1.54
CA LYS A 23 -5.85 0.39 2.25
C LYS A 23 -6.50 -0.62 1.29
N GLY A 24 -6.86 -0.20 0.08
CA GLY A 24 -7.32 -1.09 -0.99
C GLY A 24 -6.26 -2.12 -1.44
N MET A 25 -4.98 -1.79 -1.26
CA MET A 25 -3.83 -2.67 -1.55
C MET A 25 -3.49 -3.65 -0.41
N GLY A 26 -4.19 -3.63 0.73
CA GLY A 26 -3.99 -4.63 1.80
C GLY A 26 -4.15 -6.08 1.31
N SER A 27 -4.87 -6.27 0.19
CA SER A 27 -4.95 -7.54 -0.53
C SER A 27 -3.63 -7.99 -1.17
N PHE A 28 -2.70 -7.10 -1.51
CA PHE A 28 -1.40 -7.44 -2.08
C PHE A 28 -0.51 -8.19 -1.10
N ARG A 29 -0.46 -7.73 0.17
CA ARG A 29 0.20 -8.49 1.24
C ARG A 29 -0.43 -9.88 1.38
N ASN A 30 -1.76 -9.98 1.30
CA ASN A 30 -2.43 -11.28 1.39
C ASN A 30 -2.12 -12.20 0.19
N ILE A 31 -1.95 -11.65 -1.02
CA ILE A 31 -1.51 -12.41 -2.21
C ILE A 31 -0.08 -12.93 -2.04
N LEU A 32 0.80 -12.17 -1.37
CA LEU A 32 2.19 -12.55 -1.15
C LEU A 32 2.40 -13.45 0.08
N VAL A 33 1.52 -13.37 1.08
CA VAL A 33 1.70 -14.01 2.40
C VAL A 33 0.77 -15.21 2.63
N HIS A 34 -0.45 -15.25 2.07
CA HIS A 34 -1.35 -16.39 2.25
C HIS A 34 -1.01 -17.53 1.28
N GLU A 35 -0.25 -18.49 1.80
CA GLU A 35 -0.16 -19.89 1.36
C GLU A 35 0.58 -20.16 0.04
N TYR A 36 1.82 -20.61 0.20
CA TYR A 36 2.80 -21.10 -0.78
C TYR A 36 2.32 -22.19 -1.78
N ILE A 37 1.03 -22.46 -1.90
CA ILE A 37 0.50 -23.55 -2.73
C ILE A 37 0.13 -23.06 -4.15
N LYS A 38 -0.46 -21.85 -4.32
CA LYS A 38 -0.74 -21.25 -5.66
C LYS A 38 -0.85 -19.72 -5.62
N ILE A 39 0.24 -19.02 -5.92
CA ILE A 39 0.21 -17.59 -6.24
C ILE A 39 -0.36 -17.41 -7.66
N ASP A 40 -1.33 -16.51 -7.84
CA ASP A 40 -1.83 -16.11 -9.16
C ASP A 40 -0.94 -14.97 -9.73
N PRO A 41 -0.10 -15.23 -10.76
CA PRO A 41 0.84 -14.24 -11.28
C PRO A 41 0.13 -13.02 -11.89
N LYS A 42 -1.09 -13.19 -12.42
CA LYS A 42 -1.86 -12.08 -12.99
C LYS A 42 -2.32 -11.14 -11.90
N LYS A 43 -2.76 -11.68 -10.75
CA LYS A 43 -3.11 -10.87 -9.59
C LYS A 43 -1.88 -10.18 -9.00
N VAL A 44 -0.73 -10.85 -8.94
CA VAL A 44 0.53 -10.22 -8.51
C VAL A 44 0.89 -9.06 -9.42
N TYR A 45 0.93 -9.28 -10.74
CA TYR A 45 1.30 -8.25 -11.70
C TYR A 45 0.34 -7.04 -11.68
N LYS A 46 -0.97 -7.30 -11.59
CA LYS A 46 -1.98 -6.24 -11.47
C LYS A 46 -1.74 -5.38 -10.23
N ASN A 47 -1.56 -6.01 -9.06
CA ASN A 47 -1.32 -5.27 -7.83
C ASN A 47 0.04 -4.56 -7.82
N TYR A 48 1.06 -5.17 -8.41
CA TYR A 48 2.38 -4.54 -8.59
C TYR A 48 2.30 -3.27 -9.43
N LYS A 49 1.56 -3.29 -10.55
CA LYS A 49 1.33 -2.08 -11.35
C LYS A 49 0.65 -0.98 -10.54
N SER A 50 -0.45 -1.30 -9.85
CA SER A 50 -1.12 -0.32 -9.00
C SER A 50 -0.18 0.23 -7.93
N PHE A 51 0.72 -0.59 -7.38
CA PHE A 51 1.71 -0.15 -6.40
C PHE A 51 2.72 0.85 -6.99
N LEU A 52 3.18 0.62 -8.22
CA LEU A 52 4.08 1.57 -8.91
C LEU A 52 3.44 2.93 -9.14
N GLU A 53 2.12 2.99 -9.35
CA GLU A 53 1.38 4.25 -9.53
C GLU A 53 1.31 5.07 -8.23
N ILE A 54 1.28 4.42 -7.06
CA ILE A 54 1.14 5.12 -5.77
C ILE A 54 2.47 5.49 -5.09
N ILE A 55 3.56 4.78 -5.39
CA ILE A 55 4.88 5.04 -4.79
C ILE A 55 5.30 6.51 -4.91
N PRO A 56 5.13 7.21 -6.06
CA PRO A 56 5.46 8.62 -6.17
C PRO A 56 4.64 9.52 -5.24
N GLU A 57 3.34 9.23 -5.07
CA GLU A 57 2.45 10.00 -4.18
C GLU A 57 2.87 9.85 -2.72
N ILE A 58 3.15 8.60 -2.28
CA ILE A 58 3.65 8.32 -0.93
C ILE A 58 4.97 9.06 -0.71
N SER A 59 5.91 8.92 -1.64
CA SER A 59 7.23 9.57 -1.55
C SER A 59 7.10 11.07 -1.40
N LYS A 60 6.26 11.70 -2.21
CA LYS A 60 6.00 13.15 -2.18
C LYS A 60 5.40 13.60 -0.85
N GLU A 61 4.47 12.84 -0.27
CA GLU A 61 3.85 13.20 1.00
C GLU A 61 4.81 12.99 2.18
N THR A 62 5.61 11.92 2.16
CA THR A 62 6.59 11.65 3.23
C THR A 62 7.80 12.57 3.19
N LEU A 63 8.25 13.00 2.01
CA LEU A 63 9.40 13.90 1.86
C LEU A 63 9.12 15.32 2.37
N LYS A 64 7.85 15.73 2.51
CA LYS A 64 7.50 17.03 3.10
C LYS A 64 7.80 17.12 4.60
N LEU A 65 8.16 16.00 5.23
CA LEU A 65 8.37 15.89 6.68
C LEU A 65 9.84 15.84 7.08
N ILE A 66 10.76 15.86 6.10
CA ILE A 66 12.21 15.83 6.27
C ILE A 66 12.77 17.14 5.71
#